data_AF-A0A934MM24-F1
#
_entry.id   AF-A0A934MM24-F1
#
_cell.length_a   1.000
_cell.length_b   1.000
_cell.length_c   1.000
_cell.angle_alpha   90.00
_cell.angle_beta   90.00
_cell.angle_gamma   90.00
#
_symmetry.space_group_name_H-M   'P 1'
#
loop_
_entity.id
_entity.type
_entity.pdbx_description
1 polymer ?
#
loop_
_entity_poly.entity_id
_entity_poly.type
_entity_poly.pdbx_seq_one_letter_code
_entity_poly.pdbx_strand_id
1 'polypeptide(L)'
;MLQRSVFVFLAAMLVFMQPVLAQSSSQAEEQAKWEDFFVGKTLISFDEGHGTQVYFMGEDRHSYLFYPGNRVVLRGDFEFHWRGGRPVLCFRYGANTYNPSTGEMGGNWACRAAEGWARNVTERATGDPLGLSRRRQVPFVLSAERTSFEELMQLAR
;
A
#
# COMPACT_ATOMS: atom_id res chain seq x y z
N MET A 1 18.75 22.12 66.87
CA MET A 1 17.37 21.72 66.55
C MET A 1 17.09 22.13 65.10
N LEU A 2 17.34 21.19 64.19
CA LEU A 2 16.37 20.55 63.27
C LEU A 2 15.69 21.55 62.31
N GLN A 3 16.07 21.58 61.02
CA GLN A 3 15.81 20.62 59.93
C GLN A 3 14.79 21.24 58.96
N ARG A 4 15.31 21.98 57.97
CA ARG A 4 14.59 22.41 56.78
C ARG A 4 15.43 22.03 55.59
N SER A 5 15.10 20.95 54.92
CA SER A 5 15.40 20.67 53.50
C SER A 5 15.03 19.23 53.19
N VAL A 6 14.81 18.96 51.91
CA VAL A 6 14.46 17.66 51.30
C VAL A 6 12.96 17.41 51.29
N PHE A 7 12.27 17.84 50.22
CA PHE A 7 11.18 17.09 49.55
C PHE A 7 10.69 17.87 48.30
N VAL A 8 11.57 18.19 47.35
CA VAL A 8 11.14 18.65 46.01
C VAL A 8 12.11 18.13 44.95
N PHE A 9 12.23 16.80 44.74
CA PHE A 9 13.02 16.28 43.61
C PHE A 9 12.57 14.89 43.10
N LEU A 10 11.29 14.55 43.17
CA LEU A 10 10.78 13.24 42.69
C LEU A 10 9.58 13.31 41.71
N ALA A 11 9.28 14.49 41.15
CA ALA A 11 8.17 14.65 40.19
C ALA A 11 8.60 14.91 38.74
N ALA A 12 9.90 15.07 38.45
CA ALA A 12 10.36 15.53 37.13
C ALA A 12 10.76 14.41 36.14
N MET A 13 10.85 13.14 36.55
CA MET A 13 11.23 12.04 35.65
C MET A 13 10.04 11.29 35.00
N LEU A 14 8.80 11.53 35.43
CA LEU A 14 7.61 10.86 34.87
C LEU A 14 7.04 11.54 33.62
N VAL A 15 7.50 12.75 33.27
CA VAL A 15 6.91 13.55 32.17
C VAL A 15 7.55 13.24 30.80
N PHE A 16 8.74 12.64 30.74
CA PHE A 16 9.45 12.43 29.47
C PHE A 16 9.19 11.07 28.79
N MET A 17 8.51 10.12 29.45
CA MET A 17 8.20 8.80 28.86
C MET A 17 6.86 8.72 28.11
N GLN A 18 5.95 9.68 28.32
CA GLN A 18 4.62 9.62 27.72
C GLN A 18 4.54 9.81 26.18
N PRO A 19 5.35 10.67 25.52
CA PRO A 19 5.15 10.92 24.09
C PRO A 19 5.57 9.75 23.19
N VAL A 20 6.56 8.94 23.59
CA VAL A 20 7.04 7.80 22.79
C VAL A 20 6.01 6.68 22.73
N LEU A 21 5.36 6.36 23.86
CA LEU A 21 4.35 5.30 23.92
C LEU A 21 3.10 5.66 23.11
N ALA A 22 2.62 6.91 23.21
CA ALA A 22 1.46 7.38 22.46
C ALA A 22 1.70 7.44 20.93
N GLN A 23 2.91 7.80 20.50
CA GLN A 23 3.24 7.80 19.08
C GLN A 23 3.27 6.37 18.51
N SER A 24 3.82 5.42 19.25
CA SER A 24 3.89 4.02 18.81
C SER A 24 2.52 3.35 18.68
N SER A 25 1.56 3.66 19.57
CA SER A 25 0.19 3.13 19.47
C SER A 25 -0.57 3.75 18.28
N SER A 26 -0.43 5.05 18.05
CA SER A 26 -1.06 5.71 16.89
C SER A 26 -0.56 5.16 15.55
N GLN A 27 0.73 4.86 15.44
CA GLN A 27 1.30 4.26 14.25
C GLN A 27 0.83 2.82 14.04
N ALA A 28 0.71 2.03 15.11
CA ALA A 28 0.19 0.67 15.02
C ALA A 28 -1.27 0.65 14.53
N GLU A 29 -2.12 1.54 15.07
CA GLU A 29 -3.52 1.68 14.65
C GLU A 29 -3.64 2.12 13.18
N GLU A 30 -2.86 3.12 12.79
CA GLU A 30 -2.85 3.60 11.40
C GLU A 30 -2.28 2.55 10.44
N GLN A 31 -1.25 1.79 10.85
CA GLN A 31 -0.75 0.68 10.06
C GLN A 31 -1.82 -0.40 9.89
N ALA A 32 -2.53 -0.80 10.96
CA ALA A 32 -3.61 -1.79 10.88
C ALA A 32 -4.72 -1.37 9.92
N LYS A 33 -5.06 -0.07 9.88
CA LYS A 33 -6.01 0.49 8.90
C LYS A 33 -5.52 0.28 7.46
N TRP A 34 -4.24 0.53 7.17
CA TRP A 34 -3.70 0.35 5.82
C TRP A 34 -3.52 -1.12 5.45
N GLU A 35 -3.18 -1.97 6.42
CA GLU A 35 -3.18 -3.43 6.25
C GLU A 35 -4.58 -3.92 5.86
N ASP A 36 -5.63 -3.54 6.59
CA ASP A 36 -7.02 -3.87 6.21
C ASP A 36 -7.39 -3.32 4.83
N PHE A 37 -6.93 -2.12 4.51
CA PHE A 37 -7.23 -1.48 3.23
C PHE A 37 -6.62 -2.24 2.04
N PHE A 38 -5.35 -2.60 2.11
CA PHE A 38 -4.62 -3.14 0.95
C PHE A 38 -4.46 -4.66 0.98
N VAL A 39 -4.14 -5.26 2.12
CA VAL A 39 -3.65 -6.65 2.16
C VAL A 39 -4.76 -7.67 2.03
N GLY A 40 -4.50 -8.70 1.21
CA GLY A 40 -5.47 -9.71 0.84
C GLY A 40 -6.60 -9.16 -0.02
N LYS A 41 -6.39 -8.05 -0.74
CA LYS A 41 -7.42 -7.37 -1.55
C LYS A 41 -7.01 -7.26 -3.01
N THR A 42 -8.02 -7.33 -3.87
CA THR A 42 -7.91 -6.83 -5.25
C THR A 42 -8.49 -5.43 -5.32
N LEU A 43 -7.76 -4.53 -5.95
CA LEU A 43 -8.05 -3.10 -6.04
C LEU A 43 -8.18 -2.72 -7.51
N ILE A 44 -9.22 -1.98 -7.84
CA ILE A 44 -9.30 -1.25 -9.10
C ILE A 44 -8.94 0.20 -8.78
N SER A 45 -8.00 0.76 -9.53
CA SER A 45 -7.63 2.16 -9.44
C SER A 45 -7.73 2.83 -10.81
N PHE A 46 -7.93 4.14 -10.82
CA PHE A 46 -7.94 4.94 -12.03
C PHE A 46 -7.27 6.29 -11.81
N ASP A 47 -6.43 6.69 -12.77
CA ASP A 47 -5.99 8.07 -12.95
C ASP A 47 -5.82 8.39 -14.43
N GLU A 48 -5.86 9.66 -14.80
CA GLU A 48 -5.80 10.11 -16.20
C GLU A 48 -4.47 9.79 -16.89
N GLY A 49 -3.38 9.59 -16.12
CA GLY A 49 -2.06 9.29 -16.68
C GLY A 49 -1.88 7.82 -17.04
N HIS A 50 -2.46 6.91 -16.25
CA HIS A 50 -2.29 5.46 -16.42
C HIS A 50 -3.54 4.73 -16.92
N GLY A 51 -4.72 5.34 -16.81
CA GLY A 51 -6.01 4.67 -16.98
C GLY A 51 -6.31 3.72 -15.82
N THR A 52 -7.18 2.74 -16.08
CA THR A 52 -7.51 1.70 -15.11
C THR A 52 -6.30 0.80 -14.82
N GLN A 53 -6.02 0.54 -13.55
CA GLN A 53 -5.06 -0.46 -13.12
C GLN A 53 -5.66 -1.35 -12.04
N VAL A 54 -5.39 -2.66 -12.12
CA VAL A 54 -5.87 -3.65 -11.17
C VAL A 54 -4.68 -4.25 -10.41
N TYR A 55 -4.75 -4.23 -9.08
CA TYR A 55 -3.73 -4.76 -8.20
C TYR A 55 -4.34 -5.85 -7.34
N PHE A 56 -3.78 -7.06 -7.34
CA PHE A 56 -3.96 -7.95 -6.20
C PHE A 56 -2.77 -7.80 -5.25
N MET A 57 -3.06 -7.50 -3.99
CA MET A 57 -2.10 -7.26 -2.92
C MET A 57 -2.15 -8.46 -1.97
N GLY A 58 -1.28 -9.45 -2.19
CA GLY A 58 -1.32 -10.72 -1.48
C GLY A 58 -0.92 -10.62 -0.01
N GLU A 59 -1.43 -11.54 0.81
CA GLU A 59 -1.00 -11.72 2.20
C GLU A 59 0.49 -12.13 2.30
N ASP A 60 1.03 -12.66 1.21
CA ASP A 60 2.44 -13.02 1.01
C ASP A 60 3.35 -11.81 0.73
N ARG A 61 2.82 -10.58 0.80
CA ARG A 61 3.52 -9.32 0.48
C ARG A 61 3.95 -9.18 -0.98
N HIS A 62 3.39 -10.00 -1.87
CA HIS A 62 3.56 -9.84 -3.30
C HIS A 62 2.42 -9.02 -3.89
N SER A 63 2.75 -8.16 -4.86
CA SER A 63 1.79 -7.43 -5.67
C SER A 63 1.69 -8.06 -7.05
N TYR A 64 0.48 -8.06 -7.60
CA TYR A 64 0.18 -8.61 -8.91
C TYR A 64 -0.60 -7.56 -9.70
N LEU A 65 0.10 -6.90 -10.63
CA LEU A 65 -0.39 -5.73 -11.35
C LEU A 65 -0.83 -6.10 -12.76
N PHE A 66 -2.07 -5.74 -13.08
CA PHE A 66 -2.71 -5.89 -14.39
C PHE A 66 -3.17 -4.51 -14.88
N TYR A 67 -2.63 -4.06 -16.02
CA TYR A 67 -2.87 -2.72 -16.57
C TYR A 67 -2.92 -2.76 -18.11
N PRO A 68 -3.48 -1.72 -18.75
CA PRO A 68 -3.58 -1.60 -20.20
C PRO A 68 -2.24 -1.79 -20.91
N GLY A 69 -2.27 -2.54 -22.02
CA GLY A 69 -1.08 -2.83 -22.83
C GLY A 69 -0.17 -3.94 -22.29
N ASN A 70 -0.36 -4.38 -21.04
CA ASN A 70 0.41 -5.50 -20.51
C ASN A 70 -0.14 -6.85 -21.03
N ARG A 71 0.77 -7.77 -21.37
CA ARG A 71 0.44 -9.14 -21.81
C ARG A 71 0.59 -10.17 -20.69
N VAL A 72 1.25 -9.80 -19.60
CA VAL A 72 1.52 -10.68 -18.45
C VAL A 72 1.05 -10.01 -17.16
N VAL A 73 0.73 -10.77 -16.13
CA VAL A 73 0.55 -10.18 -14.80
C VAL A 73 1.93 -9.78 -14.27
N LEU A 74 2.10 -8.50 -13.94
CA LEU A 74 3.36 -8.00 -13.44
C LEU A 74 3.47 -8.26 -11.95
N ARG A 75 4.33 -9.21 -11.57
CA ARG A 75 4.61 -9.53 -10.17
C ARG A 75 5.64 -8.58 -9.58
N GLY A 76 5.40 -8.12 -8.36
CA GLY A 76 6.33 -7.34 -7.55
C GLY A 76 6.16 -7.64 -6.06
N ASP A 77 6.78 -6.81 -5.24
CA ASP A 77 6.67 -6.81 -3.78
C ASP A 77 6.03 -5.49 -3.32
N PHE A 78 5.42 -5.49 -2.13
CA PHE A 78 4.98 -4.25 -1.49
C PHE A 78 5.26 -4.25 0.02
N GLU A 79 5.57 -3.06 0.55
CA GLU A 79 5.84 -2.85 1.97
C GLU A 79 5.28 -1.51 2.45
N PHE A 80 4.86 -1.46 3.73
CA PHE A 80 4.51 -0.22 4.42
C PHE A 80 5.73 0.30 5.18
N HIS A 81 6.00 1.60 5.06
CA HIS A 81 7.03 2.27 5.85
C HIS A 81 6.50 3.58 6.43
N TRP A 82 7.29 4.18 7.32
CA TRP A 82 7.03 5.49 7.89
C TRP A 82 8.05 6.50 7.37
N ARG A 83 7.58 7.63 6.83
CA ARG A 83 8.43 8.75 6.40
C ARG A 83 7.89 10.06 6.95
N GLY A 84 8.66 10.72 7.82
CA GLY A 84 8.25 11.96 8.47
C GLY A 84 6.93 11.81 9.24
N GLY A 85 6.77 10.70 9.97
CA GLY A 85 5.56 10.40 10.74
C GLY A 85 4.32 10.02 9.93
N ARG A 86 4.43 9.84 8.60
CA ARG A 86 3.33 9.45 7.73
C ARG A 86 3.55 8.08 7.10
N PRO A 87 2.50 7.26 6.93
CA PRO A 87 2.61 5.97 6.29
C PRO A 87 2.77 6.11 4.78
N VAL A 88 3.74 5.38 4.24
CA VAL A 88 3.98 5.25 2.80
C VAL A 88 3.84 3.79 2.39
N LEU A 89 3.21 3.57 1.23
CA LEU A 89 3.17 2.27 0.56
C LEU A 89 4.22 2.29 -0.54
N CYS A 90 5.12 1.32 -0.49
CA CYS A 90 6.22 1.17 -1.43
C CYS A 90 6.01 -0.10 -2.25
N PHE A 91 6.30 0.00 -3.54
CA PHE A 91 6.30 -1.12 -4.47
C PHE A 91 7.70 -1.36 -5.00
N ARG A 92 8.03 -2.61 -5.28
CA ARG A 92 9.24 -2.99 -6.01
C ARG A 92 8.89 -4.03 -7.07
N TYR A 93 9.02 -3.63 -8.33
CA TYR A 93 8.91 -4.53 -9.47
C TYR A 93 10.30 -5.00 -9.94
N GLY A 94 10.35 -6.05 -10.76
CA GLY A 94 11.62 -6.65 -11.19
C GLY A 94 12.56 -5.68 -11.90
N ALA A 95 13.88 -5.88 -11.79
CA ALA A 95 14.89 -4.98 -12.36
C ALA A 95 14.80 -4.80 -13.89
N ASN A 96 14.16 -5.75 -14.60
CA ASN A 96 13.99 -5.72 -16.05
C ASN A 96 12.64 -5.12 -16.50
N THR A 97 11.98 -4.34 -15.63
CA THR A 97 10.73 -3.65 -15.95
C THR A 97 11.00 -2.17 -16.17
N TYR A 98 10.20 -1.51 -17.00
CA TYR A 98 10.31 -0.07 -17.26
C TYR A 98 8.94 0.57 -17.09
N ASN A 99 8.87 1.66 -16.33
CA ASN A 99 7.66 2.46 -16.21
C ASN A 99 7.72 3.64 -17.19
N PRO A 100 6.94 3.64 -18.29
CA PRO A 100 6.96 4.73 -19.25
C PRO A 100 6.40 6.05 -18.70
N SER A 101 5.60 6.04 -17.63
CA SER A 101 5.04 7.27 -17.07
C SER A 101 6.06 8.04 -16.21
N THR A 102 6.98 7.34 -15.55
CA THR A 102 8.03 7.96 -14.74
C THR A 102 9.40 7.98 -15.41
N GLY A 103 9.61 7.17 -16.45
CA GLY A 103 10.91 6.99 -17.10
C GLY A 103 11.88 6.13 -16.28
N GLU A 104 11.40 5.47 -15.22
CA GLU A 104 12.24 4.73 -14.29
C GLU A 104 12.28 3.23 -14.60
N MET A 105 13.45 2.63 -14.37
CA MET A 105 13.63 1.19 -14.35
C MET A 105 13.15 0.61 -13.01
N GLY A 106 12.67 -0.63 -13.05
CA GLY A 106 12.34 -1.41 -11.87
C GLY A 106 13.57 -1.80 -11.04
N GLY A 107 13.34 -2.62 -10.02
CA GLY A 107 14.39 -3.11 -9.10
C GLY A 107 14.55 -2.27 -7.83
N ASN A 108 14.19 -0.99 -7.87
CA ASN A 108 14.18 -0.11 -6.71
C ASN A 108 12.78 0.00 -6.08
N TRP A 109 12.74 0.36 -4.81
CA TRP A 109 11.50 0.69 -4.10
C TRP A 109 10.99 2.07 -4.52
N ALA A 110 9.78 2.12 -5.06
CA ALA A 110 9.06 3.35 -5.38
C ALA A 110 7.94 3.57 -4.35
N CYS A 111 7.97 4.69 -3.64
CA CYS A 111 7.13 4.94 -2.48
C CYS A 111 6.24 6.17 -2.66
N ARG A 112 4.98 6.08 -2.22
CA ARG A 112 4.05 7.20 -2.10
C ARG A 112 3.28 7.10 -0.78
N ALA A 113 2.74 8.20 -0.29
CA ALA A 113 1.81 8.20 0.83
C ALA A 113 0.68 7.17 0.59
N ALA A 114 0.38 6.33 1.58
CA ALA A 114 -0.64 5.28 1.47
C ALA A 114 -2.02 5.87 1.14
N GLU A 115 -2.35 7.02 1.73
CA GLU A 115 -3.56 7.77 1.41
C GLU A 115 -3.62 8.21 -0.06
N GLY A 116 -2.47 8.57 -0.64
CA GLY A 116 -2.38 8.94 -2.05
C GLY A 116 -2.69 7.79 -2.99
N TRP A 117 -2.34 6.56 -2.62
CA TRP A 117 -2.77 5.35 -3.33
C TRP A 117 -4.26 5.11 -3.17
N ALA A 118 -4.76 5.16 -1.93
CA ALA A 118 -6.17 4.89 -1.62
C ALA A 118 -7.14 5.85 -2.33
N ARG A 119 -6.77 7.12 -2.53
CA ARG A 119 -7.60 8.09 -3.26
C ARG A 119 -7.84 7.73 -4.73
N ASN A 120 -6.94 6.96 -5.34
CA ASN A 120 -7.09 6.52 -6.73
C ASN A 120 -7.86 5.20 -6.84
N VAL A 121 -8.11 4.50 -5.72
CA VAL A 121 -8.87 3.25 -5.70
C VAL A 121 -10.36 3.57 -5.88
N THR A 122 -10.95 3.04 -6.95
CA THR A 122 -12.37 3.19 -7.26
C THR A 122 -13.20 2.05 -6.71
N GLU A 123 -12.65 0.83 -6.69
CA GLU A 123 -13.30 -0.35 -6.11
C GLU A 123 -12.31 -1.29 -5.44
N ARG A 124 -12.82 -2.10 -4.51
CA ARG A 124 -12.03 -3.08 -3.76
C ARG A 124 -12.83 -4.35 -3.49
N ALA A 125 -12.19 -5.50 -3.67
CA ALA A 125 -12.73 -6.81 -3.35
C ALA A 125 -11.76 -7.59 -2.45
N THR A 126 -12.31 -8.42 -1.57
CA THR A 126 -11.51 -9.36 -0.77
C THR A 126 -11.03 -10.51 -1.64
N GLY A 127 -9.77 -10.92 -1.43
CA GLY A 127 -9.13 -12.01 -2.14
C GLY A 127 -8.70 -11.64 -3.56
N ASP A 128 -8.55 -12.69 -4.39
CA ASP A 128 -8.06 -12.62 -5.76
C ASP A 128 -9.12 -13.15 -6.76
N PRO A 129 -10.25 -12.44 -6.94
CA PRO A 129 -11.36 -12.90 -7.80
C PRO A 129 -10.94 -13.04 -9.27
N LEU A 130 -9.95 -12.28 -9.71
CA LEU A 130 -9.37 -12.35 -11.05
C LEU A 130 -8.22 -13.37 -11.13
N GLY A 131 -7.87 -14.06 -10.04
CA GLY A 131 -6.82 -15.08 -9.98
C GLY A 131 -5.46 -14.61 -10.48
N LEU A 132 -5.11 -13.33 -10.30
CA LEU A 132 -3.87 -12.71 -10.76
C LEU A 132 -2.63 -13.39 -10.18
N SER A 133 -2.69 -13.84 -8.92
CA SER A 133 -1.57 -14.51 -8.24
C SER A 133 -1.20 -15.87 -8.82
N ARG A 134 -2.13 -16.53 -9.51
CA ARG A 134 -1.99 -17.91 -10.01
C ARG A 134 -1.75 -17.99 -11.52
N ARG A 135 -1.64 -16.85 -12.20
CA ARG A 135 -1.50 -16.80 -13.66
C ARG A 135 -0.30 -15.97 -14.08
N ARG A 136 0.30 -16.38 -15.20
CA ARG A 136 1.36 -15.60 -15.85
C ARG A 136 0.80 -14.60 -16.85
N GLN A 137 -0.22 -14.98 -17.61
CA GLN A 137 -0.85 -14.13 -18.62
C GLN A 137 -2.02 -13.38 -18.01
N VAL A 138 -2.29 -12.18 -18.53
CA VAL A 138 -3.49 -11.41 -18.16
C VAL A 138 -4.77 -12.16 -18.55
N PRO A 139 -5.88 -12.03 -17.80
CA PRO A 139 -7.13 -12.73 -18.11
C PRO A 139 -7.74 -12.30 -19.45
N PHE A 140 -7.53 -11.04 -19.84
CA PHE A 140 -7.98 -10.42 -21.08
C PHE A 140 -7.17 -9.13 -21.31
N VAL A 141 -7.37 -8.47 -22.44
CA VAL A 141 -6.79 -7.14 -22.68
C VAL A 141 -7.60 -6.09 -21.92
N LEU A 142 -6.97 -5.39 -20.97
CA LEU A 142 -7.62 -4.33 -20.20
C LEU A 142 -7.68 -3.03 -20.99
N SER A 143 -8.87 -2.42 -21.03
CA SER A 143 -9.06 -1.05 -21.53
C SER A 143 -8.50 -0.03 -20.55
N ALA A 144 -8.01 1.10 -21.04
CA ALA A 144 -7.60 2.23 -20.19
C ALA A 144 -8.78 2.98 -19.59
N GLU A 145 -9.98 2.82 -20.14
CA GLU A 145 -11.21 3.43 -19.64
C GLU A 145 -11.55 2.96 -18.22
N ARG A 146 -12.32 3.79 -17.50
CA ARG A 146 -12.88 3.43 -16.18
C ARG A 146 -13.73 2.15 -16.31
N THR A 147 -13.67 1.30 -15.29
CA THR A 147 -14.40 0.03 -15.23
C THR A 147 -14.73 -0.36 -13.78
N SER A 148 -15.50 -1.44 -13.61
CA SER A 148 -15.91 -2.02 -12.32
C SER A 148 -15.53 -3.49 -12.19
N PHE A 149 -15.58 -4.05 -10.98
CA PHE A 149 -15.42 -5.49 -10.80
C PHE A 149 -16.49 -6.29 -11.55
N GLU A 150 -17.71 -5.78 -11.62
CA GLU A 150 -18.79 -6.46 -12.36
C GLU A 150 -18.41 -6.69 -13.83
N GLU A 151 -17.94 -5.63 -14.49
CA GLU A 151 -17.50 -5.69 -15.89
C GLU A 151 -16.27 -6.59 -16.06
N LEU A 152 -15.25 -6.43 -15.21
CA LEU A 152 -14.04 -7.25 -15.28
C LEU A 152 -14.35 -8.73 -15.07
N MET A 153 -15.28 -9.06 -14.18
CA MET A 153 -15.70 -10.44 -13.94
C MET A 153 -16.54 -11.02 -15.07
N GLN A 154 -17.22 -10.21 -15.89
CA GLN A 154 -17.87 -10.68 -17.11
C GLN A 154 -16.83 -11.00 -18.19
N LEU A 155 -15.77 -10.19 -18.31
CA LEU A 155 -14.67 -10.41 -19.26
C LEU A 155 -13.77 -11.60 -18.90
N ALA A 156 -13.70 -11.96 -17.62
CA ALA A 156 -12.85 -13.05 -17.12
C ALA A 156 -13.46 -14.47 -17.27
N ARG A 157 -14.70 -14.58 -17.76
CA ARG A 157 -15.40 -15.86 -17.98
C ARG A 157 -14.95 -16.53 -19.26
#